data_AF-A0A969B7X5-F1
#
_entry.id   AF-A0A969B7X5-F1
#
_cell.length_a   1.000
_cell.length_b   1.000
_cell.length_c   1.000
_cell.angle_alpha   90.00
_cell.angle_beta   90.00
_cell.angle_gamma   90.00
#
_symmetry.space_group_name_H-M   'P 1'
#
loop_
_entity.id
_entity.type
_entity.pdbx_description
1 polymer ?
#
loop_
_entity_poly.entity_id
_entity_poly.type
_entity_poly.pdbx_seq_one_letter_code
_entity_poly.pdbx_strand_id
1 'polypeptide(L)'
;MLNSIGANARENAEDDYHEQIQQLFIKLFLNDKLLENDYNLVTKLLGSSLPWHDECLLVTALTLGLNRCFDEKKLLLLANISAGNNNQVWQRALVGLVLMLEKYDYRLYLYPKTAARIKTLSDQKEWKQSFELTVMQYLKSKDTEEVTRKIREDLLPEMMKYRSKFEDKLDLENILSASEDEDKNPDWQEVFKDSPGLYDKFEEFSLLQIEGADVFMSAFAMLKQFSFFNKISNWFLPFYKENRVLSEALEGAKKSVDTQLFRNGLERSHVLCNSDKYSFCLNIRHMPEVQKTW
;
A
#
# COMPACT_ATOMS: atom_id res chain seq x y z
N MET A 1 -30.76 -17.76 18.03
CA MET A 1 -30.67 -18.91 17.10
C MET A 1 -30.77 -18.45 15.64
N LEU A 2 -31.82 -17.74 15.22
CA LEU A 2 -31.91 -17.21 13.84
C LEU A 2 -30.82 -16.17 13.50
N ASN A 3 -30.51 -15.26 14.43
CA ASN A 3 -29.43 -14.27 14.23
C ASN A 3 -28.03 -14.90 14.18
N SER A 4 -27.78 -16.00 14.92
CA SER A 4 -26.50 -16.70 14.89
C SER A 4 -26.35 -17.55 13.62
N ILE A 5 -27.44 -18.12 13.11
CA ILE A 5 -27.46 -18.84 11.82
C ILE A 5 -27.24 -17.86 10.66
N GLY A 6 -27.86 -16.67 10.71
CA GLY A 6 -27.66 -15.62 9.71
C GLY A 6 -26.26 -15.00 9.74
N ALA A 7 -25.64 -14.87 10.91
CA ALA A 7 -24.24 -14.44 11.04
C ALA A 7 -23.27 -15.47 10.45
N ASN A 8 -23.38 -16.75 10.84
CA ASN A 8 -22.54 -17.82 10.31
C ASN A 8 -22.69 -18.00 8.78
N ALA A 9 -23.90 -17.82 8.24
CA ALA A 9 -24.13 -17.93 6.79
C ALA A 9 -23.49 -16.78 6.00
N ARG A 10 -23.47 -15.57 6.55
CA ARG A 10 -22.78 -14.42 5.94
C ARG A 10 -21.26 -14.57 6.02
N GLU A 11 -20.78 -15.02 7.17
CA GLU A 11 -19.35 -15.29 7.41
C GLU A 11 -18.79 -16.31 6.42
N ASN A 12 -19.50 -17.44 6.23
CA ASN A 12 -19.13 -18.45 5.24
C ASN A 12 -19.14 -17.93 3.79
N ALA A 13 -20.05 -17.00 3.45
CA ALA A 13 -20.13 -16.42 2.11
C ALA A 13 -19.02 -15.40 1.83
N GLU A 14 -18.61 -14.63 2.84
CA GLU A 14 -17.47 -13.72 2.73
C GLU A 14 -16.14 -14.50 2.61
N ASP A 15 -15.98 -15.57 3.36
CA ASP A 15 -14.79 -16.42 3.28
C ASP A 15 -14.67 -17.10 1.90
N ASP A 16 -15.78 -17.61 1.35
CA ASP A 16 -15.84 -18.15 -0.01
C ASP A 16 -15.52 -17.08 -1.07
N TYR A 17 -16.07 -15.86 -0.92
CA TYR A 17 -15.75 -14.74 -1.80
C TYR A 17 -14.25 -14.41 -1.80
N HIS A 18 -13.63 -14.28 -0.62
CA HIS A 18 -12.20 -13.98 -0.51
C HIS A 18 -11.32 -15.10 -1.09
N GLU A 19 -11.73 -16.35 -0.93
CA GLU A 19 -11.04 -17.48 -1.55
C GLU A 19 -11.14 -17.43 -3.09
N GLN A 20 -12.29 -17.08 -3.64
CA GLN A 20 -12.46 -16.90 -5.09
C GLN A 20 -11.59 -15.78 -5.66
N ILE A 21 -11.49 -14.64 -4.97
CA ILE A 21 -10.60 -13.54 -5.36
C ILE A 21 -9.13 -13.99 -5.35
N GLN A 22 -8.73 -14.78 -4.35
CA GLN A 22 -7.37 -15.32 -4.26
C GLN A 22 -7.07 -16.31 -5.38
N GLN A 23 -8.00 -17.20 -5.71
CA GLN A 23 -7.86 -18.12 -6.84
C GLN A 23 -7.77 -17.35 -8.16
N LEU A 24 -8.58 -16.31 -8.34
CA LEU A 24 -8.52 -15.45 -9.52
C LEU A 24 -7.19 -14.71 -9.64
N PHE A 25 -6.67 -14.19 -8.52
CA PHE A 25 -5.34 -13.57 -8.46
C PHE A 25 -4.25 -14.55 -8.93
N ILE A 26 -4.22 -15.77 -8.37
CA ILE A 26 -3.24 -16.80 -8.74
C ILE A 26 -3.38 -17.18 -10.21
N LYS A 27 -4.61 -17.36 -10.70
CA LYS A 27 -4.87 -17.70 -12.10
C LYS A 27 -4.34 -16.61 -13.03
N LEU A 28 -4.60 -15.33 -12.77
CA LEU A 28 -4.13 -14.22 -13.61
C LEU A 28 -2.61 -14.02 -13.53
N PHE A 29 -2.03 -14.20 -12.34
CA PHE A 29 -0.60 -14.10 -12.12
C PHE A 29 0.16 -15.22 -12.85
N LEU A 30 -0.31 -16.47 -12.71
CA LEU A 30 0.40 -17.63 -13.25
C LEU A 30 0.06 -17.93 -14.72
N ASN A 31 -1.01 -17.36 -15.27
CA ASN A 31 -1.34 -17.53 -16.67
C ASN A 31 -0.32 -16.80 -17.57
N ASP A 32 0.25 -17.49 -18.56
CA ASP A 32 1.23 -16.90 -19.47
C ASP A 32 0.58 -16.02 -20.56
N LYS A 33 -0.64 -16.37 -21.02
CA LYS A 33 -1.33 -15.68 -22.13
C LYS A 33 -2.80 -15.48 -21.83
N LEU A 34 -3.28 -14.25 -22.00
CA LEU A 34 -4.69 -13.95 -21.77
C LEU A 34 -5.52 -14.32 -23.01
N LEU A 35 -6.32 -15.39 -22.89
CA LEU A 35 -7.24 -15.79 -23.95
C LEU A 35 -8.36 -14.75 -24.10
N GLU A 36 -9.04 -14.75 -25.25
CA GLU A 36 -10.08 -13.75 -25.54
C GLU A 36 -11.21 -13.73 -24.50
N ASN A 37 -11.65 -14.91 -24.07
CA ASN A 37 -12.70 -15.04 -23.06
C ASN A 37 -12.23 -14.50 -21.70
N ASP A 38 -11.00 -14.82 -21.28
CA ASP A 38 -10.45 -14.32 -20.02
C ASP A 38 -10.20 -12.80 -20.10
N TYR A 39 -9.77 -12.28 -21.26
CA TYR A 39 -9.61 -10.84 -21.48
C TYR A 39 -10.93 -10.08 -21.29
N ASN A 40 -12.00 -10.57 -21.93
CA ASN A 40 -13.33 -9.97 -21.81
C ASN A 40 -13.87 -10.06 -20.39
N LEU A 41 -13.66 -11.20 -19.71
CA LEU A 41 -14.05 -11.38 -18.32
C LEU A 41 -13.31 -10.39 -17.40
N VAL A 42 -11.98 -10.32 -17.50
CA VAL A 42 -11.15 -9.41 -16.69
C VAL A 42 -11.53 -7.95 -16.94
N THR A 43 -11.75 -7.58 -18.20
CA THR A 43 -12.21 -6.22 -18.57
C THR A 43 -13.57 -5.88 -17.95
N LYS A 44 -14.48 -6.85 -17.86
CA LYS A 44 -15.80 -6.64 -17.23
C LYS A 44 -15.71 -6.55 -15.70
N LEU A 45 -14.82 -7.33 -15.09
CA LEU A 45 -14.60 -7.31 -13.65
C LEU A 45 -13.97 -5.99 -13.21
N LEU A 46 -12.96 -5.53 -13.94
CA LEU A 46 -12.25 -4.27 -13.71
C LEU A 46 -13.04 -3.09 -14.29
N GLY A 47 -13.84 -2.41 -13.47
CA GLY A 47 -14.54 -1.19 -13.89
C GLY A 47 -15.92 -0.97 -13.29
N SER A 48 -16.54 -1.98 -12.67
CA SER A 48 -17.79 -1.76 -11.90
C SER A 48 -18.22 -2.93 -11.01
N SER A 49 -17.68 -4.14 -11.21
CA SER A 49 -18.22 -5.35 -10.57
C SER A 49 -17.59 -5.66 -9.22
N LEU A 50 -16.39 -5.13 -8.96
CA LEU A 50 -15.60 -5.48 -7.79
C LEU A 50 -15.32 -4.25 -6.91
N PRO A 51 -15.14 -4.45 -5.59
CA PRO A 51 -14.55 -3.45 -4.72
C PRO A 51 -13.16 -3.02 -5.22
N TRP A 52 -12.81 -1.76 -5.01
CA TRP A 52 -11.55 -1.18 -5.50
C TRP A 52 -10.30 -1.92 -5.01
N HIS A 53 -10.34 -2.51 -3.81
CA HIS A 53 -9.20 -3.25 -3.24
C HIS A 53 -8.99 -4.60 -3.96
N ASP A 54 -10.06 -5.24 -4.43
CA ASP A 54 -9.99 -6.45 -5.23
C ASP A 54 -9.55 -6.14 -6.66
N GLU A 55 -10.03 -5.03 -7.25
CA GLU A 55 -9.52 -4.54 -8.54
C GLU A 55 -8.01 -4.31 -8.48
N CYS A 56 -7.50 -3.71 -7.40
CA CYS A 56 -6.07 -3.53 -7.18
C CYS A 56 -5.30 -4.86 -7.16
N LEU A 57 -5.86 -5.90 -6.55
CA LEU A 57 -5.25 -7.24 -6.55
C LEU A 57 -5.17 -7.80 -7.97
N LEU A 58 -6.25 -7.71 -8.75
CA LEU A 58 -6.25 -8.21 -10.13
C LEU A 58 -5.28 -7.43 -11.03
N VAL A 59 -5.20 -6.10 -10.88
CA VAL A 59 -4.19 -5.27 -11.57
C VAL A 59 -2.77 -5.70 -11.20
N THR A 60 -2.53 -6.05 -9.94
CA THR A 60 -1.24 -6.58 -9.51
C THR A 60 -0.94 -7.93 -10.16
N ALA A 61 -1.92 -8.83 -10.19
CA ALA A 61 -1.79 -10.13 -10.86
C ALA A 61 -1.46 -9.98 -12.35
N LEU A 62 -2.11 -9.03 -13.05
CA LEU A 62 -1.79 -8.68 -14.44
C LEU A 62 -0.34 -8.22 -14.58
N THR A 63 0.11 -7.33 -13.70
CA THR A 63 1.49 -6.81 -13.68
C THR A 63 2.51 -7.92 -13.44
N LEU A 64 2.32 -8.74 -12.42
CA LEU A 64 3.22 -9.84 -12.09
C LEU A 64 3.24 -10.91 -13.18
N GLY A 65 2.07 -11.22 -13.75
CA GLY A 65 1.97 -12.18 -14.86
C GLY A 65 2.65 -11.67 -16.13
N LEU A 66 2.50 -10.38 -16.43
CA LEU A 66 3.19 -9.72 -17.54
C LEU A 66 4.71 -9.68 -17.31
N ASN A 67 5.15 -9.48 -16.06
CA ASN A 67 6.55 -9.54 -15.68
C ASN A 67 7.15 -10.94 -15.88
N ARG A 68 6.37 -12.01 -15.66
CA ARG A 68 6.83 -13.38 -15.93
C ARG A 68 6.92 -13.67 -17.43
N CYS A 69 5.85 -13.40 -18.16
CA CYS A 69 5.75 -13.67 -19.59
C CYS A 69 5.06 -12.50 -20.30
N PHE A 70 5.72 -11.94 -21.32
CA PHE A 70 5.16 -10.84 -22.08
C PHE A 70 3.82 -11.24 -22.73
N ASP A 71 2.79 -10.45 -22.49
CA ASP A 71 1.47 -10.59 -23.09
C ASP A 71 0.89 -9.22 -23.45
N GLU A 72 0.60 -9.00 -24.73
CA GLU A 72 0.16 -7.70 -25.23
C GLU A 72 -1.20 -7.29 -24.64
N LYS A 73 -2.11 -8.24 -24.45
CA LYS A 73 -3.42 -7.95 -23.86
C LYS A 73 -3.32 -7.50 -22.41
N LYS A 74 -2.47 -8.11 -21.59
CA LYS A 74 -2.18 -7.62 -20.23
C LYS A 74 -1.59 -6.21 -20.24
N LEU A 75 -0.65 -5.93 -21.15
CA LEU A 75 -0.05 -4.60 -21.29
C LEU A 75 -1.11 -3.55 -21.66
N LEU A 76 -1.97 -3.89 -22.63
CA LEU A 76 -3.08 -3.04 -23.06
C LEU A 76 -4.10 -2.81 -21.94
N LEU A 77 -4.41 -3.83 -21.13
CA LEU A 77 -5.26 -3.68 -19.95
C LEU A 77 -4.66 -2.69 -18.96
N LEU A 78 -3.37 -2.85 -18.60
CA LEU A 78 -2.69 -1.91 -17.70
C LEU A 78 -2.74 -0.47 -18.24
N ALA A 79 -2.48 -0.29 -19.54
CA ALA A 79 -2.59 1.01 -20.19
C ALA A 79 -4.01 1.60 -20.08
N ASN A 80 -5.05 0.82 -20.37
CA ASN A 80 -6.43 1.29 -20.29
C ASN A 80 -6.86 1.61 -18.85
N ILE A 81 -6.49 0.77 -17.89
CA ILE A 81 -6.84 0.95 -16.46
C ILE A 81 -6.12 2.17 -15.88
N SER A 82 -4.90 2.47 -16.34
CA SER A 82 -4.14 3.65 -15.91
C SER A 82 -4.80 4.99 -16.26
N ALA A 83 -5.83 4.98 -17.10
CA ALA A 83 -6.66 6.14 -17.44
C ALA A 83 -8.06 6.09 -16.80
N GLY A 84 -8.26 5.25 -15.78
CA GLY A 84 -9.51 5.12 -15.05
C GLY A 84 -9.72 6.20 -13.98
N ASN A 85 -10.87 6.14 -13.30
CA ASN A 85 -11.27 7.16 -12.31
C ASN A 85 -10.91 6.80 -10.87
N ASN A 86 -10.71 5.52 -10.55
CA ASN A 86 -10.38 5.11 -9.18
C ASN A 86 -8.87 5.26 -8.91
N ASN A 87 -8.51 6.20 -8.04
CA ASN A 87 -7.12 6.57 -7.77
C ASN A 87 -6.23 5.40 -7.39
N GLN A 88 -6.68 4.54 -6.49
CA GLN A 88 -5.93 3.39 -6.01
C GLN A 88 -5.66 2.37 -7.13
N VAL A 89 -6.63 2.20 -8.04
CA VAL A 89 -6.57 1.21 -9.12
C VAL A 89 -5.75 1.73 -10.30
N TRP A 90 -6.01 2.95 -10.78
CA TRP A 90 -5.32 3.49 -11.95
C TRP A 90 -3.85 3.76 -11.66
N GLN A 91 -3.51 4.26 -10.47
CA GLN A 91 -2.11 4.50 -10.06
C GLN A 91 -1.32 3.19 -10.03
N ARG A 92 -1.93 2.13 -9.48
CA ARG A 92 -1.32 0.80 -9.45
C ARG A 92 -1.11 0.23 -10.86
N ALA A 93 -2.07 0.44 -11.77
CA ALA A 93 -1.93 0.04 -13.16
C ALA A 93 -0.83 0.84 -13.87
N LEU A 94 -0.69 2.13 -13.58
CA LEU A 94 0.34 3.00 -14.12
C LEU A 94 1.74 2.56 -13.68
N VAL A 95 1.93 2.24 -12.40
CA VAL A 95 3.19 1.66 -11.89
C VAL A 95 3.51 0.36 -12.63
N GLY A 96 2.54 -0.54 -12.76
CA GLY A 96 2.73 -1.78 -13.50
C GLY A 96 3.09 -1.54 -14.97
N LEU A 97 2.44 -0.57 -15.62
CA LEU A 97 2.75 -0.19 -17.00
C LEU A 97 4.18 0.34 -17.12
N VAL A 98 4.63 1.26 -16.26
CA VAL A 98 5.98 1.82 -16.27
C VAL A 98 7.03 0.72 -16.15
N LEU A 99 6.86 -0.20 -15.17
CA LEU A 99 7.78 -1.32 -14.97
C LEU A 99 7.87 -2.22 -16.21
N MET A 100 6.73 -2.50 -16.85
CA MET A 100 6.68 -3.41 -17.99
C MET A 100 7.15 -2.75 -19.29
N LEU A 101 6.98 -1.44 -19.41
CA LEU A 101 7.59 -0.66 -20.48
C LEU A 101 9.10 -0.62 -20.33
N GLU A 102 9.64 -0.44 -19.12
CA GLU A 102 11.10 -0.50 -18.91
C GLU A 102 11.68 -1.87 -19.28
N LYS A 103 10.97 -2.95 -18.95
CA LYS A 103 11.43 -4.32 -19.23
C LYS A 103 11.27 -4.76 -20.70
N TYR A 104 10.21 -4.32 -21.37
CA TYR A 104 9.77 -4.84 -22.67
C TYR A 104 9.57 -3.76 -23.74
N ASP A 105 10.16 -2.58 -23.60
CA ASP A 105 10.12 -1.48 -24.57
C ASP A 105 10.38 -1.96 -26.01
N TYR A 106 11.41 -2.78 -26.21
CA TYR A 106 11.81 -3.32 -27.49
C TYR A 106 10.75 -4.23 -28.10
N ARG A 107 9.73 -4.70 -27.38
CA ARG A 107 8.66 -5.52 -27.96
C ARG A 107 7.54 -4.68 -28.54
N LEU A 108 7.42 -3.41 -28.14
CA LEU A 108 6.32 -2.55 -28.57
C LEU A 108 6.24 -2.35 -30.08
N TYR A 109 7.38 -2.38 -30.80
CA TYR A 109 7.38 -2.22 -32.25
C TYR A 109 6.58 -3.32 -32.97
N LEU A 110 6.45 -4.50 -32.36
CA LEU A 110 5.68 -5.63 -32.89
C LEU A 110 4.16 -5.43 -32.73
N TYR A 111 3.73 -4.51 -31.86
CA TYR A 111 2.33 -4.30 -31.48
C TYR A 111 1.90 -2.85 -31.71
N PRO A 112 1.80 -2.41 -32.98
CA PRO A 112 1.58 -1.00 -33.32
C PRO A 112 0.25 -0.44 -32.77
N LYS A 113 -0.78 -1.28 -32.63
CA LYS A 113 -2.07 -0.86 -32.04
C LYS A 113 -1.92 -0.50 -30.55
N THR A 114 -1.21 -1.34 -29.80
CA THR A 114 -0.96 -1.11 -28.38
C THR A 114 -0.01 0.06 -28.18
N ALA A 115 1.03 0.19 -29.01
CA ALA A 115 1.91 1.37 -29.01
C ALA A 115 1.14 2.67 -29.31
N ALA A 116 0.25 2.67 -30.31
CA ALA A 116 -0.59 3.81 -30.63
C ALA A 116 -1.53 4.17 -29.47
N ARG A 117 -2.11 3.18 -28.79
CA ARG A 117 -2.96 3.43 -27.62
C ARG A 117 -2.19 4.12 -26.48
N ILE A 118 -1.01 3.62 -26.14
CA ILE A 118 -0.14 4.23 -25.13
C ILE A 118 0.27 5.65 -25.56
N LYS A 119 0.55 5.84 -26.85
CA LYS A 119 0.87 7.16 -27.40
C LYS A 119 -0.29 8.14 -27.25
N THR A 120 -1.53 7.73 -27.54
CA THR A 120 -2.73 8.56 -27.33
C THR A 120 -2.90 8.95 -25.87
N LEU A 121 -2.59 8.05 -24.93
CA LEU A 121 -2.61 8.39 -23.50
C LEU A 121 -1.53 9.43 -23.15
N SER A 122 -0.34 9.32 -23.75
CA SER A 122 0.76 10.28 -23.55
C SER A 122 0.44 11.70 -24.05
N ASP A 123 -0.55 11.86 -24.92
CA ASP A 123 -1.00 13.16 -25.41
C ASP A 123 -1.93 13.86 -24.40
N GLN A 124 -2.47 13.14 -23.41
CA GLN A 124 -3.26 13.69 -22.31
C GLN A 124 -2.33 14.25 -21.23
N LYS A 125 -2.50 15.53 -20.89
CA LYS A 125 -1.58 16.26 -20.01
C LYS A 125 -1.49 15.64 -18.62
N GLU A 126 -2.63 15.31 -18.02
CA GLU A 126 -2.75 14.81 -16.65
C GLU A 126 -2.13 13.40 -16.53
N TRP A 127 -2.39 12.55 -17.51
CA TRP A 127 -1.83 11.20 -17.57
C TRP A 127 -0.31 11.26 -17.78
N LYS A 128 0.17 12.11 -18.69
CA LYS A 128 1.60 12.31 -18.95
C LYS A 128 2.35 12.77 -17.70
N GLN A 129 1.80 13.74 -16.96
CA GLN A 129 2.39 14.21 -15.70
C GLN A 129 2.47 13.07 -14.67
N SER A 130 1.40 12.29 -14.55
CA SER A 130 1.37 11.14 -13.63
C SER A 130 2.39 10.06 -14.03
N PHE A 131 2.55 9.81 -15.34
CA PHE A 131 3.53 8.87 -15.87
C PHE A 131 4.97 9.34 -15.58
N GLU A 132 5.28 10.61 -15.84
CA GLU A 132 6.59 11.21 -15.55
C GLU A 132 6.92 11.14 -14.05
N LEU A 133 5.97 11.48 -13.18
CA LEU A 133 6.13 11.36 -11.73
C LEU A 133 6.38 9.91 -11.30
N THR A 134 5.67 8.95 -11.89
CA THR A 134 5.85 7.53 -11.60
C THR A 134 7.24 7.04 -12.00
N VAL A 135 7.74 7.46 -13.17
CA VAL A 135 9.09 7.15 -13.64
C VAL A 135 10.14 7.76 -12.70
N MET A 136 9.97 9.03 -12.30
CA MET A 136 10.87 9.68 -11.34
C MET A 136 10.92 8.94 -10.01
N GLN A 137 9.75 8.56 -9.46
CA GLN A 137 9.68 7.81 -8.19
C GLN A 137 10.31 6.41 -8.31
N TYR A 138 10.12 5.74 -9.45
CA TYR A 138 10.78 4.46 -9.71
C TYR A 138 12.30 4.60 -9.76
N LEU A 139 12.84 5.64 -10.41
CA LEU A 139 14.28 5.89 -10.46
C LEU A 139 14.83 6.19 -9.06
N LYS A 140 14.16 7.05 -8.29
CA LYS A 140 14.52 7.32 -6.88
C LYS A 140 14.54 6.04 -6.04
N SER A 141 13.59 5.12 -6.28
CA SER A 141 13.53 3.84 -5.57
C SER A 141 14.68 2.87 -5.91
N LYS A 142 15.41 3.09 -7.01
CA LYS A 142 16.63 2.31 -7.31
C LYS A 142 17.83 2.79 -6.49
N ASP A 143 17.85 4.05 -6.06
CA ASP A 143 18.94 4.64 -5.27
C ASP A 143 18.81 4.37 -3.75
N THR A 144 17.79 3.61 -3.33
CA THR A 144 17.39 3.42 -1.93
C THR A 144 18.29 2.49 -1.11
N GLU A 145 19.24 1.76 -1.68
CA GLU A 145 20.07 0.85 -0.87
C GLU A 145 20.99 1.62 0.09
N GLU A 146 21.58 2.73 -0.38
CA GLU A 146 22.42 3.59 0.45
C GLU A 146 21.60 4.36 1.49
N VAL A 147 20.42 4.83 1.08
CA VAL A 147 19.45 5.54 1.94
C VAL A 147 18.88 4.62 3.02
N THR A 148 18.42 3.42 2.67
CA THR A 148 17.91 2.40 3.60
C THR A 148 18.99 2.01 4.61
N ARG A 149 20.24 1.85 4.17
CA ARG A 149 21.38 1.58 5.06
C ARG A 149 21.60 2.74 6.04
N LYS A 150 21.63 3.99 5.55
CA LYS A 150 21.81 5.19 6.39
C LYS A 150 20.69 5.32 7.44
N ILE A 151 19.44 5.11 7.03
CA ILE A 151 18.28 5.09 7.94
C ILE A 151 18.46 4.04 9.03
N ARG A 152 18.82 2.80 8.65
CA ARG A 152 18.93 1.66 9.57
C ARG A 152 20.08 1.80 10.55
N GLU A 153 21.24 2.24 10.06
CA GLU A 153 22.50 2.22 10.82
C GLU A 153 22.73 3.51 11.61
N ASP A 154 22.13 4.64 11.21
CA ASP A 154 22.38 5.96 11.81
C ASP A 154 21.10 6.58 12.42
N LEU A 155 20.05 6.77 11.61
CA LEU A 155 18.86 7.55 12.03
C LEU A 155 17.99 6.82 13.07
N LEU A 156 17.60 5.57 12.81
CA LEU A 156 16.71 4.79 13.68
C LEU A 156 17.27 4.60 15.10
N PRO A 157 18.55 4.19 15.27
CA PRO A 157 19.15 4.02 16.60
C PRO A 157 19.20 5.32 17.40
N GLU A 158 19.43 6.46 16.75
CA GLU A 158 19.42 7.75 17.44
C GLU A 158 18.01 8.20 17.82
N MET A 159 17.02 8.05 16.94
CA MET A 159 15.62 8.33 17.27
C MET A 159 15.15 7.48 18.47
N MET A 160 15.52 6.20 18.52
CA MET A 160 15.17 5.32 19.66
C MET A 160 15.82 5.74 20.98
N LYS A 161 17.06 6.27 20.96
CA LYS A 161 17.72 6.79 22.17
C LYS A 161 17.01 7.98 22.78
N TYR A 162 16.27 8.73 21.99
CA TYR A 162 15.54 9.92 22.43
C TYR A 162 14.04 9.69 22.61
N ARG A 163 13.54 8.46 22.41
CA ARG A 163 12.12 8.10 22.49
C ARG A 163 11.40 8.63 23.74
N SER A 164 12.02 8.55 24.91
CA SER A 164 11.43 9.10 26.15
C SER A 164 11.24 10.62 26.09
N LYS A 165 12.16 11.36 25.46
CA LYS A 165 12.03 12.81 25.25
C LYS A 165 10.98 13.14 24.18
N PHE A 166 10.78 12.26 23.19
CA PHE A 166 9.70 12.39 22.21
C PHE A 166 8.34 12.20 22.89
N GLU A 167 8.18 11.17 23.73
CA GLU A 167 6.95 10.90 24.50
C GLU A 167 6.63 12.02 25.51
N ASP A 168 7.66 12.64 26.13
CA ASP A 168 7.47 13.74 27.09
C ASP A 168 7.18 15.11 26.45
N LYS A 169 7.67 15.38 25.22
CA LYS A 169 7.55 16.70 24.56
C LYS A 169 6.49 16.77 23.47
N LEU A 170 6.19 15.65 22.80
CA LEU A 170 5.06 15.56 21.89
C LEU A 170 3.89 15.03 22.71
N ASP A 171 3.07 15.96 23.17
CA ASP A 171 1.79 15.68 23.79
C ASP A 171 0.85 15.06 22.72
N LEU A 172 1.12 13.79 22.40
CA LEU A 172 0.47 13.00 21.35
C LEU A 172 -1.04 12.92 21.59
N GLU A 173 -1.46 12.99 22.85
CA GLU A 173 -2.86 13.08 23.27
C GLU A 173 -3.49 14.39 22.79
N ASN A 174 -2.79 15.53 22.84
CA ASN A 174 -3.25 16.83 22.34
C ASN A 174 -3.25 16.91 20.80
N ILE A 175 -2.29 16.27 20.13
CA ILE A 175 -2.25 16.23 18.65
C ILE A 175 -3.37 15.35 18.09
N LEU A 176 -3.70 14.25 18.78
CA LEU A 176 -4.77 13.32 18.36
C LEU A 176 -6.17 13.76 18.80
N SER A 177 -6.28 14.59 19.85
CA SER A 177 -7.56 15.13 20.36
C SER A 177 -7.93 16.52 19.82
N ALA A 178 -7.00 17.21 19.15
CA ALA A 178 -7.29 18.45 18.45
C ALA A 178 -8.14 18.16 17.19
N SER A 179 -9.44 18.36 17.34
CA SER A 179 -10.42 18.50 16.27
C SER A 179 -9.91 19.35 15.10
N GLU A 180 -9.99 18.79 13.89
CA GLU A 180 -10.23 19.44 12.57
C GLU A 180 -9.52 20.77 12.21
N ASP A 181 -8.39 21.11 12.84
CA ASP A 181 -7.51 22.19 12.35
C ASP A 181 -6.27 21.56 11.68
N GLU A 182 -6.27 21.50 10.34
CA GLU A 182 -5.20 20.94 9.49
C GLU A 182 -3.86 21.69 9.55
N ASP A 183 -3.73 22.76 10.35
CA ASP A 183 -2.61 23.72 10.23
C ASP A 183 -1.79 23.93 11.52
N LYS A 184 -1.68 22.93 12.39
CA LYS A 184 -0.70 22.97 13.50
C LYS A 184 0.43 21.98 13.28
N ASN A 185 1.32 22.34 12.36
CA ASN A 185 2.68 21.78 12.36
C ASN A 185 3.40 22.34 13.61
N PRO A 186 3.79 21.51 14.59
CA PRO A 186 4.56 21.99 15.75
C PRO A 186 5.85 22.65 15.25
N ASP A 187 6.29 23.72 15.92
CA ASP A 187 7.56 24.35 15.57
C ASP A 187 8.71 23.45 16.02
N TRP A 188 9.05 22.49 15.16
CA TRP A 188 10.00 21.41 15.44
C TRP A 188 11.37 21.93 15.88
N GLN A 189 11.76 23.14 15.46
CA GLN A 189 12.97 23.82 15.91
C GLN A 189 12.94 24.13 17.41
N GLU A 190 11.78 24.50 17.97
CA GLU A 190 11.63 24.71 19.42
C GLU A 190 11.60 23.39 20.19
N VAL A 191 10.91 22.37 19.67
CA VAL A 191 10.78 21.05 20.31
C VAL A 191 12.16 20.38 20.50
N PHE A 192 13.04 20.52 19.51
CA PHE A 192 14.36 19.89 19.49
C PHE A 192 15.53 20.84 19.84
N LYS A 193 15.25 22.05 20.33
CA LYS A 193 16.26 23.06 20.70
C LYS A 193 17.34 22.57 21.68
N ASP A 194 16.98 21.60 22.54
CA ASP A 194 17.88 21.02 23.55
C ASP A 194 18.69 19.81 23.04
N SER A 195 18.49 19.39 21.79
CA SER A 195 19.10 18.20 21.19
C SER A 195 19.76 18.56 19.84
N PRO A 196 20.94 19.20 19.85
CA PRO A 196 21.63 19.61 18.62
C PRO A 196 21.94 18.41 17.71
N GLY A 197 21.56 18.51 16.43
CA GLY A 197 21.69 17.46 15.41
C GLY A 197 20.51 16.48 15.29
N LEU A 198 19.60 16.44 16.27
CA LEU A 198 18.40 15.58 16.21
C LEU A 198 17.32 16.15 15.29
N TYR A 199 17.18 17.48 15.24
CA TYR A 199 16.29 18.17 14.32
C TYR A 199 16.67 17.87 12.86
N ASP A 200 17.95 18.04 12.52
CA ASP A 200 18.47 17.79 11.17
C ASP A 200 18.24 16.32 10.74
N LYS A 201 18.42 15.37 11.67
CA LYS A 201 18.14 13.94 11.43
C LYS A 201 16.66 13.61 11.32
N PHE A 202 15.80 14.31 12.06
CA PHE A 202 14.34 14.14 11.97
C PHE A 202 13.79 14.76 10.67
N GLU A 203 14.30 15.92 10.28
CA GLU A 203 14.01 16.55 8.99
C GLU A 203 14.50 15.65 7.84
N GLU A 204 15.73 15.13 7.92
CA GLU A 204 16.26 14.16 6.96
C GLU A 204 15.39 12.88 6.91
N PHE A 205 15.00 12.32 8.05
CA PHE A 205 14.11 11.16 8.12
C PHE A 205 12.73 11.45 7.50
N SER A 206 12.16 12.63 7.76
CA SER A 206 10.87 13.05 7.21
C SER A 206 10.95 13.29 5.71
N LEU A 207 12.03 13.90 5.22
CA LEU A 207 12.29 14.09 3.80
C LEU A 207 12.44 12.75 3.08
N LEU A 208 13.23 11.83 3.62
CA LEU A 208 13.39 10.49 3.04
C LEU A 208 12.07 9.72 2.99
N GLN A 209 11.23 9.89 4.02
CA GLN A 209 9.87 9.33 4.04
C GLN A 209 8.97 9.96 2.97
N ILE A 210 8.98 11.30 2.84
CA ILE A 210 8.22 12.03 1.80
C ILE A 210 8.70 11.65 0.39
N GLU A 211 10.01 11.40 0.24
CA GLU A 211 10.63 10.93 -0.98
C GLU A 211 10.34 9.44 -1.28
N GLY A 212 9.61 8.76 -0.41
CA GLY A 212 9.11 7.39 -0.62
C GLY A 212 10.14 6.30 -0.34
N ALA A 213 11.19 6.59 0.44
CA ALA A 213 12.10 5.56 0.93
C ALA A 213 11.37 4.61 1.89
N ASP A 214 11.66 3.30 1.82
CA ASP A 214 11.10 2.32 2.76
C ASP A 214 11.88 2.35 4.09
N VAL A 215 11.49 3.31 4.92
CA VAL A 215 12.15 3.62 6.20
C VAL A 215 11.91 2.55 7.27
N PHE A 216 10.87 1.72 7.10
CA PHE A 216 10.42 0.77 8.12
C PHE A 216 10.59 -0.71 7.74
N MET A 217 11.12 -1.02 6.55
CA MET A 217 11.33 -2.38 6.07
C MET A 217 11.97 -3.30 7.12
N SER A 218 13.03 -2.86 7.80
CA SER A 218 13.73 -3.68 8.80
C SER A 218 12.96 -3.86 10.11
N ALA A 219 12.11 -2.90 10.48
CA ALA A 219 11.29 -2.98 11.71
C ALA A 219 10.09 -3.91 11.53
N PHE A 220 9.46 -3.89 10.35
CA PHE A 220 8.32 -4.75 10.04
C PHE A 220 8.69 -6.07 9.36
N ALA A 221 9.93 -6.28 8.91
CA ALA A 221 10.38 -7.54 8.33
C ALA A 221 10.10 -8.74 9.25
N MET A 222 10.34 -8.59 10.57
CA MET A 222 10.02 -9.63 11.56
C MET A 222 8.51 -9.85 11.70
N LEU A 223 7.71 -8.82 11.42
CA LEU A 223 6.24 -8.84 11.48
C LEU A 223 5.60 -9.35 10.16
N LYS A 224 6.39 -9.86 9.20
CA LYS A 224 5.87 -10.58 8.02
C LYS A 224 5.70 -12.08 8.27
N GLN A 225 5.94 -12.56 9.48
CA GLN A 225 5.77 -13.97 9.87
C GLN A 225 4.30 -14.35 10.16
N PHE A 226 3.37 -13.39 10.20
CA PHE A 226 1.97 -13.67 10.46
C PHE A 226 1.33 -14.51 9.34
N SER A 227 0.41 -15.41 9.72
CA SER A 227 -0.29 -16.31 8.79
C SER A 227 -1.04 -15.58 7.67
N PHE A 228 -1.43 -14.33 7.89
CA PHE A 228 -1.97 -13.45 6.88
C PHE A 228 -1.09 -13.38 5.62
N PHE A 229 0.24 -13.35 5.77
CA PHE A 229 1.19 -13.27 4.65
C PHE A 229 1.55 -14.62 4.02
N ASN A 230 1.02 -15.74 4.53
CA ASN A 230 1.18 -17.05 3.88
C ASN A 230 0.47 -17.08 2.52
N LYS A 231 -0.55 -16.22 2.33
CA LYS A 231 -1.22 -16.02 1.05
C LYS A 231 -0.53 -14.91 0.28
N ILE A 232 0.05 -15.23 -0.87
CA ILE A 232 0.84 -14.27 -1.67
C ILE A 232 0.05 -13.02 -2.08
N SER A 233 -1.26 -13.15 -2.35
CA SER A 233 -2.14 -12.02 -2.66
C SER A 233 -2.12 -10.95 -1.57
N ASN A 234 -1.98 -11.35 -0.31
CA ASN A 234 -2.08 -10.46 0.84
C ASN A 234 -0.86 -9.52 0.98
N TRP A 235 0.27 -9.86 0.34
CA TRP A 235 1.41 -8.94 0.22
C TRP A 235 1.07 -7.70 -0.62
N PHE A 236 0.11 -7.84 -1.54
CA PHE A 236 -0.27 -6.81 -2.49
C PHE A 236 -1.62 -6.17 -2.19
N LEU A 237 -2.34 -6.68 -1.19
CA LEU A 237 -3.65 -6.19 -0.79
C LEU A 237 -3.53 -4.74 -0.29
N PRO A 238 -4.24 -3.77 -0.90
CA PRO A 238 -4.30 -2.42 -0.35
C PRO A 238 -4.89 -2.44 1.06
N PHE A 239 -4.44 -1.55 1.92
CA PHE A 239 -5.06 -1.41 3.23
C PHE A 239 -6.42 -0.74 3.09
N TYR A 240 -7.46 -1.36 3.65
CA TYR A 240 -8.80 -0.81 3.76
C TYR A 240 -9.40 -1.16 5.12
N LYS A 241 -10.09 -0.21 5.74
CA LYS A 241 -10.53 -0.31 7.14
C LYS A 241 -11.59 -1.39 7.38
N GLU A 242 -12.37 -1.73 6.37
CA GLU A 242 -13.42 -2.75 6.45
C GLU A 242 -12.86 -4.17 6.37
N ASN A 243 -11.54 -4.34 6.23
CA ASN A 243 -10.94 -5.66 6.18
C ASN A 243 -11.16 -6.41 7.50
N ARG A 244 -11.81 -7.58 7.42
CA ARG A 244 -12.17 -8.43 8.56
C ARG A 244 -10.98 -8.79 9.46
N VAL A 245 -9.80 -8.98 8.89
CA VAL A 245 -8.56 -9.30 9.64
C VAL A 245 -8.25 -8.20 10.66
N LEU A 246 -8.64 -6.95 10.38
CA LEU A 246 -8.48 -5.84 11.32
C LEU A 246 -9.44 -5.93 12.49
N SER A 247 -10.68 -6.38 12.27
CA SER A 247 -11.64 -6.61 13.34
C SER A 247 -11.15 -7.69 14.29
N GLU A 248 -10.72 -8.84 13.76
CA GLU A 248 -10.18 -9.95 14.57
C GLU A 248 -8.88 -9.58 15.31
N ALA A 249 -8.03 -8.74 14.70
CA ALA A 249 -6.80 -8.28 15.33
C ALA A 249 -7.08 -7.30 16.49
N LEU A 250 -8.15 -6.51 16.40
CA LEU A 250 -8.50 -5.45 17.34
C LEU A 250 -9.55 -5.85 18.39
N GLU A 251 -10.17 -7.04 18.28
CA GLU A 251 -11.15 -7.57 19.24
C GLU A 251 -10.63 -7.66 20.68
N GLY A 252 -9.31 -7.73 20.88
CA GLY A 252 -8.66 -7.77 22.20
C GLY A 252 -8.14 -6.41 22.72
N ALA A 253 -8.26 -5.32 21.94
CA ALA A 253 -7.86 -3.99 22.41
C ALA A 253 -8.89 -3.46 23.42
N LYS A 254 -8.43 -2.85 24.53
CA LYS A 254 -9.31 -2.33 25.58
C LYS A 254 -10.33 -1.34 25.00
N LYS A 255 -11.56 -1.38 25.52
CA LYS A 255 -12.73 -0.54 25.16
C LYS A 255 -12.51 0.98 25.21
N SER A 256 -11.35 1.47 25.70
CA SER A 256 -11.02 2.90 25.77
C SER A 256 -10.53 3.47 24.44
N VAL A 257 -10.08 2.63 23.50
CA VAL A 257 -9.56 3.09 22.21
C VAL A 257 -10.68 3.13 21.19
N ASP A 258 -10.88 4.30 20.56
CA ASP A 258 -11.72 4.41 19.38
C ASP A 258 -11.02 3.72 18.20
N THR A 259 -11.24 2.40 18.13
CA THR A 259 -10.72 1.55 17.07
C THR A 259 -11.20 1.98 15.67
N GLN A 260 -12.26 2.79 15.55
CA GLN A 260 -12.66 3.36 14.26
C GLN A 260 -11.79 4.56 13.89
N LEU A 261 -11.53 5.49 14.83
CA LEU A 261 -10.59 6.59 14.60
C LEU A 261 -9.19 6.09 14.24
N PHE A 262 -8.70 5.07 14.95
CA PHE A 262 -7.42 4.43 14.65
C PHE A 262 -7.36 3.83 13.23
N ARG A 263 -8.41 3.09 12.83
CA ARG A 263 -8.51 2.51 11.48
C ARG A 263 -8.56 3.60 10.40
N ASN A 264 -9.32 4.67 10.62
CA ASN A 264 -9.40 5.81 9.70
C ASN A 264 -8.06 6.56 9.59
N GLY A 265 -7.35 6.74 10.72
CA GLY A 265 -6.03 7.35 10.75
C GLY A 265 -4.99 6.54 9.98
N LEU A 266 -4.97 5.21 10.17
CA LEU A 266 -4.09 4.32 9.39
C LEU A 266 -4.43 4.28 7.92
N GLU A 267 -5.71 4.30 7.55
CA GLU A 267 -6.14 4.33 6.14
C GLU A 267 -5.61 5.59 5.43
N ARG A 268 -5.72 6.75 6.06
CA ARG A 268 -5.26 8.05 5.52
C ARG A 268 -3.74 8.26 5.61
N SER A 269 -3.07 7.57 6.53
CA SER A 269 -1.63 7.74 6.73
C SER A 269 -0.82 7.27 5.51
N HIS A 270 0.09 8.11 5.04
CA HIS A 270 1.06 7.77 3.99
C HIS A 270 2.42 7.31 4.55
N VAL A 271 2.55 7.26 5.88
CA VAL A 271 3.79 6.94 6.62
C VAL A 271 4.20 5.47 6.42
N LEU A 272 3.22 4.57 6.30
CA LEU A 272 3.43 3.12 6.22
C LEU A 272 2.92 2.58 4.88
N CYS A 273 3.63 1.61 4.30
CA CYS A 273 3.11 0.87 3.17
C CYS A 273 1.91 -0.02 3.60
N ASN A 274 1.06 -0.41 2.64
CA ASN A 274 -0.14 -1.21 2.94
C ASN A 274 0.16 -2.50 3.73
N SER A 275 1.23 -3.20 3.35
CA SER A 275 1.61 -4.44 4.02
C SER A 275 2.08 -4.18 5.47
N ASP A 276 2.72 -3.04 5.75
CA ASP A 276 3.15 -2.67 7.10
C ASP A 276 1.98 -2.26 7.97
N LYS A 277 0.97 -1.58 7.40
CA LYS A 277 -0.28 -1.30 8.11
C LYS A 277 -0.95 -2.58 8.59
N TYR A 278 -1.01 -3.63 7.76
CA TYR A 278 -1.51 -4.95 8.18
C TYR A 278 -0.63 -5.59 9.25
N SER A 279 0.70 -5.59 9.08
CA SER A 279 1.64 -6.10 10.08
C SER A 279 1.49 -5.39 11.43
N PHE A 280 1.31 -4.08 11.42
CA PHE A 280 1.12 -3.26 12.61
C PHE A 280 -0.17 -3.67 13.34
N CYS A 281 -1.30 -3.71 12.62
CA CYS A 281 -2.59 -4.12 13.19
C CYS A 281 -2.54 -5.54 13.77
N LEU A 282 -1.93 -6.50 13.08
CA LEU A 282 -1.78 -7.88 13.56
C LEU A 282 -0.87 -7.99 14.80
N ASN A 283 0.11 -7.09 14.93
CA ASN A 283 0.99 -7.06 16.09
C ASN A 283 0.32 -6.51 17.36
N ILE A 284 -0.71 -5.66 17.23
CA ILE A 284 -1.44 -5.09 18.38
C ILE A 284 -1.95 -6.18 19.32
N ARG A 285 -2.43 -7.31 18.76
CA ARG A 285 -2.87 -8.47 19.56
C ARG A 285 -1.76 -9.05 20.45
N HIS A 286 -0.52 -9.01 19.97
CA HIS A 286 0.66 -9.60 20.60
C HIS A 286 1.40 -8.63 21.52
N MET A 287 1.03 -7.33 21.54
CA MET A 287 1.64 -6.36 22.44
C MET A 287 1.27 -6.64 23.91
N PRO A 288 2.21 -6.44 24.86
CA PRO A 288 1.92 -6.49 26.30
C PRO A 288 0.79 -5.51 26.66
N GLU A 289 -0.06 -5.86 27.64
CA GLU A 289 -1.21 -5.04 28.07
C GLU A 289 -0.85 -3.61 28.51
N VAL A 290 0.39 -3.40 28.95
CA VAL A 290 0.94 -2.09 29.34
C VAL A 290 1.22 -1.19 28.12
N GLN A 291 1.48 -1.80 26.95
CA GLN A 291 1.67 -1.12 25.66
C GLN A 291 0.39 -1.11 24.82
N LYS A 292 -0.75 -1.56 25.37
CA LYS A 292 -2.08 -1.45 24.76
C LYS A 292 -2.89 -0.28 25.34
N THR A 293 -2.35 0.39 26.35
CA THR A 293 -2.80 1.68 26.86
C THR A 293 -2.06 2.76 26.09
N TRP A 294 -2.64 3.17 24.98
CA TRP A 294 -2.38 4.44 24.30
C TRP A 294 -3.64 5.27 24.44
#